data_AF-A0A7Y2FCE1-F1
#
_entry.id   AF-A0A7Y2FCE1-F1
#
_cell.length_a   1.000
_cell.length_b   1.000
_cell.length_c   1.000
_cell.angle_alpha   90.00
_cell.angle_beta   90.00
_cell.angle_gamma   90.00
#
_symmetry.space_group_name_H-M   'P 1'
#
loop_
_entity.id
_entity.type
_entity.pdbx_description
1 polymer ?
#
loop_
_entity_poly.entity_id
_entity_poly.type
_entity_poly.pdbx_seq_one_letter_code
_entity_poly.pdbx_strand_id
1 'polypeptide(L)'
;MTSDALTIEEYLQELPEDRRIAISQLRKTIKDHIPAGFEEVMSYGMIGYVVPHSLYPSGYHCSPELPLPFINIASQKNFVALYHMGIYANKELYDWFVKAYPNYV
;
A
#
# COMPACT_ATOMS: atom_id res chain seq x y z
N MET A 1 -3.73 -8.19 -11.78
CA MET A 1 -4.84 -9.11 -11.44
C MET A 1 -5.42 -8.57 -10.15
N THR A 2 -6.74 -8.46 -10.06
CA THR A 2 -7.42 -8.03 -8.84
C THR A 2 -7.75 -9.30 -8.05
N SER A 3 -7.38 -9.39 -6.78
CA SER A 3 -7.77 -10.51 -5.91
C SER A 3 -9.16 -10.26 -5.35
N ASP A 4 -9.93 -11.33 -5.19
CA ASP A 4 -11.26 -11.31 -4.57
C ASP A 4 -11.19 -11.56 -3.04
N ALA A 5 -9.99 -11.65 -2.47
CA ALA A 5 -9.78 -11.83 -1.04
C ALA A 5 -10.39 -10.69 -0.22
N LEU A 6 -11.07 -11.04 0.87
CA LEU A 6 -11.74 -10.09 1.75
C LEU A 6 -10.84 -9.68 2.92
N THR A 7 -9.87 -10.53 3.26
CA THR A 7 -8.89 -10.32 4.32
C THR A 7 -7.46 -10.34 3.80
N ILE A 8 -6.55 -9.73 4.57
CA ILE A 8 -5.12 -9.71 4.24
C ILE A 8 -4.54 -11.13 4.34
N GLU A 9 -5.00 -11.91 5.32
CA GLU A 9 -4.59 -13.30 5.49
C GLU A 9 -4.98 -14.16 4.29
N GLU A 10 -6.22 -14.05 3.80
CA GLU A 10 -6.67 -14.71 2.58
C GLU A 10 -5.83 -14.27 1.37
N TYR A 11 -5.62 -12.96 1.21
CA TYR A 11 -4.80 -12.42 0.14
C TYR A 11 -3.40 -13.03 0.14
N LEU A 12 -2.74 -13.09 1.30
CA LEU A 12 -1.40 -13.68 1.43
C LEU A 12 -1.40 -15.18 1.14
N GLN A 13 -2.46 -15.91 1.49
CA GLN A 13 -2.58 -17.35 1.21
C GLN A 13 -2.75 -17.64 -0.28
N GLU A 14 -3.43 -16.78 -1.03
CA GLU A 14 -3.61 -16.92 -2.48
C GLU A 14 -2.30 -16.71 -3.28
N LEU A 15 -1.33 -16.01 -2.69
CA LEU A 15 -0.08 -15.69 -3.37
C LEU A 15 0.82 -16.94 -3.55
N PRO A 16 1.51 -17.06 -4.70
CA PRO A 16 2.67 -17.92 -4.83
C PRO A 16 3.71 -17.64 -3.74
N GLU A 17 4.47 -18.65 -3.34
CA GLU A 17 5.38 -18.57 -2.18
C GLU A 17 6.41 -17.43 -2.31
N ASP A 18 7.01 -17.27 -3.49
CA ASP A 18 7.96 -16.19 -3.78
C ASP A 18 7.31 -14.80 -3.59
N ARG A 19 6.07 -14.63 -4.06
CA ARG A 19 5.31 -13.39 -3.93
C ARG A 19 4.88 -13.13 -2.49
N ARG A 20 4.47 -14.18 -1.78
CA ARG A 20 4.10 -14.11 -0.36
C ARG A 20 5.27 -13.61 0.48
N ILE A 21 6.48 -14.12 0.26
CA ILE A 21 7.69 -13.69 0.98
C ILE A 21 7.95 -12.19 0.72
N ALA A 22 8.01 -11.77 -0.55
CA ALA A 22 8.30 -10.39 -0.91
C ALA A 22 7.24 -9.41 -0.36
N ILE A 23 5.95 -9.74 -0.52
CA ILE A 23 4.84 -8.91 -0.04
C ILE A 23 4.83 -8.87 1.49
N SER A 24 5.10 -9.97 2.18
CA SER A 24 5.16 -9.99 3.64
C SER A 24 6.29 -9.13 4.19
N GLN A 25 7.45 -9.12 3.53
CA GLN A 25 8.57 -8.25 3.89
C GLN A 25 8.22 -6.78 3.69
N LEU A 26 7.64 -6.41 2.54
CA LEU A 26 7.18 -5.04 2.28
C LEU A 26 6.11 -4.59 3.28
N ARG A 27 5.12 -5.46 3.54
CA ARG A 27 4.07 -5.24 4.54
C ARG A 27 4.67 -4.94 5.91
N LYS A 28 5.61 -5.79 6.36
CA LYS A 28 6.30 -5.58 7.65
C LYS A 28 7.03 -4.24 7.68
N THR A 29 7.82 -3.94 6.66
CA THR A 29 8.57 -2.67 6.56
C THR A 29 7.65 -1.47 6.65
N ILE A 30 6.50 -1.49 5.96
CA ILE A 30 5.54 -0.39 6.02
C ILE A 30 4.94 -0.28 7.42
N LYS A 31 4.47 -1.39 8.02
CA LYS A 31 3.90 -1.38 9.38
C LYS A 31 4.86 -0.86 10.45
N ASP A 32 6.15 -1.16 10.31
CA ASP A 32 7.17 -0.73 11.26
C ASP A 32 7.48 0.78 11.17
N HIS A 33 7.22 1.42 10.02
CA HIS A 33 7.63 2.81 9.75
C HIS A 33 6.48 3.77 9.46
N ILE A 34 5.28 3.27 9.18
CA ILE A 34 4.13 4.11 8.91
C ILE A 34 3.69 4.81 10.22
N PRO A 35 3.40 6.13 10.19
CA PRO A 35 2.92 6.82 11.38
C PRO A 35 1.61 6.24 11.92
N ALA A 36 1.31 6.52 13.19
CA ALA A 36 -0.01 6.25 13.74
C ALA A 36 -1.10 7.02 12.98
N GLY A 37 -2.31 6.44 12.91
CA GLY A 37 -3.46 7.05 12.23
C GLY A 37 -3.73 6.49 10.83
N PHE A 38 -2.93 5.55 10.34
CA PHE A 38 -3.25 4.75 9.15
C PHE A 38 -3.84 3.40 9.54
N GLU A 39 -4.76 2.90 8.73
CA GLU A 39 -5.35 1.57 8.87
C GLU A 39 -4.95 0.66 7.71
N GLU A 40 -4.66 -0.60 8.04
CA GLU A 40 -4.33 -1.66 7.08
C GLU A 40 -5.62 -2.37 6.65
N VAL A 41 -5.96 -2.31 5.36
CA VAL A 41 -7.23 -2.82 4.81
C VAL A 41 -7.02 -3.52 3.48
N MET A 42 -7.98 -4.36 3.07
CA MET A 42 -8.11 -4.72 1.66
C MET A 42 -8.75 -3.56 0.90
N SER A 43 -8.07 -3.04 -0.11
CA SER A 43 -8.52 -1.91 -0.94
C SER A 43 -8.25 -2.21 -2.40
N TYR A 44 -9.26 -2.13 -3.26
CA TYR A 44 -9.15 -2.42 -4.70
C TYR A 44 -8.47 -3.79 -5.01
N GLY A 45 -8.73 -4.81 -4.20
CA GLY A 45 -8.17 -6.17 -4.36
C GLY A 45 -6.67 -6.29 -4.07
N MET A 46 -6.14 -5.39 -3.24
CA MET A 46 -4.75 -5.37 -2.79
C MET A 46 -4.65 -4.90 -1.33
N ILE A 47 -3.48 -5.09 -0.70
CA ILE A 47 -3.22 -4.60 0.65
C ILE A 47 -3.02 -3.08 0.57
N GLY A 48 -3.81 -2.33 1.32
CA GLY A 48 -3.79 -0.88 1.37
C GLY A 48 -3.59 -0.33 2.77
N TYR A 49 -2.91 0.81 2.85
CA TYR A 49 -2.78 1.65 4.04
C TYR A 49 -3.49 2.95 3.75
N VAL A 50 -4.53 3.23 4.53
CA VAL A 50 -5.48 4.30 4.26
C VAL A 50 -5.62 5.22 5.47
N VAL A 51 -5.99 6.48 5.23
CA VAL A 51 -6.46 7.34 6.32
C VAL A 51 -7.94 6.98 6.57
N PRO A 52 -8.31 6.51 7.77
CA PRO A 52 -9.69 6.13 8.05
C PRO A 52 -10.59 7.37 8.10
N HIS A 53 -11.85 7.18 7.71
CA HIS A 53 -12.87 8.25 7.73
C HIS A 53 -13.05 8.88 9.12
N SER A 54 -12.75 8.16 10.20
CA SER A 54 -12.80 8.66 11.57
C SER A 54 -11.90 9.86 11.83
N LEU A 55 -10.85 10.07 11.01
CA LEU A 55 -9.92 11.19 11.11
C LEU A 55 -10.25 12.36 10.19
N TYR A 56 -11.33 12.28 9.41
CA TYR A 56 -11.63 13.28 8.39
C TYR A 56 -12.26 14.52 9.02
N PRO A 57 -11.87 15.74 8.59
CA PRO A 57 -12.58 16.94 9.00
C PRO A 57 -13.99 16.94 8.42
N SER A 58 -14.94 17.50 9.17
CA SER A 58 -16.33 17.61 8.72
C SER A 58 -16.40 18.33 7.37
N GLY A 59 -17.06 17.71 6.38
CA GLY A 59 -17.20 18.24 5.02
C GLY A 59 -16.09 17.85 4.03
N TYR A 60 -15.14 16.99 4.42
CA TYR A 60 -14.10 16.48 3.51
C TYR A 60 -14.61 15.37 2.59
N HIS A 61 -14.53 15.63 1.27
CA HIS A 61 -14.74 14.73 0.11
C HIS A 61 -16.12 14.04 -0.04
N CYS A 62 -16.68 14.09 -1.26
CA CYS A 62 -18.06 13.68 -1.57
C CYS A 62 -18.31 12.17 -1.79
N SER A 63 -17.36 11.28 -1.48
CA SER A 63 -17.60 9.82 -1.53
C SER A 63 -17.27 9.18 -0.19
N PRO A 64 -18.28 8.87 0.64
CA PRO A 64 -18.07 8.29 1.98
C PRO A 64 -17.71 6.81 1.95
N GLU A 65 -17.67 6.18 0.77
CA GLU A 65 -17.53 4.74 0.62
C GLU A 65 -16.07 4.26 0.62
N LEU A 66 -15.12 5.14 0.26
CA LEU A 66 -13.71 4.76 0.10
C LEU A 66 -12.78 5.67 0.91
N PRO A 67 -11.94 5.09 1.80
CA PRO A 67 -10.96 5.85 2.55
C PRO A 67 -9.81 6.30 1.63
N LEU A 68 -9.05 7.31 2.06
CA LEU A 68 -8.04 8.00 1.27
C LEU A 68 -6.81 7.09 1.16
N PRO A 69 -6.48 6.58 -0.04
CA PRO A 69 -5.35 5.68 -0.20
C PRO A 69 -4.04 6.42 0.02
N PHE A 70 -3.14 5.82 0.79
CA PHE A 70 -1.79 6.35 1.00
C PHE A 70 -0.73 5.43 0.40
N ILE A 71 -0.71 4.16 0.79
CA ILE A 71 0.20 3.15 0.24
C ILE A 71 -0.61 1.91 -0.15
N ASN A 72 -0.32 1.29 -1.29
CA ASN A 72 -0.84 -0.04 -1.63
C ASN A 72 0.27 -0.97 -2.10
N ILE A 73 0.15 -2.26 -1.79
CA ILE A 73 1.07 -3.32 -2.23
C ILE A 73 0.27 -4.35 -3.02
N ALA A 74 0.65 -4.62 -4.26
CA ALA A 74 -0.06 -5.57 -5.12
C ALA A 74 0.88 -6.58 -5.78
N SER A 75 0.48 -7.85 -5.80
CA SER A 75 1.05 -8.87 -6.66
C SER A 75 0.48 -8.73 -8.08
N GLN A 76 1.29 -8.25 -9.02
CA GLN A 76 0.95 -8.24 -10.44
C GLN A 76 1.55 -9.46 -11.14
N LYS A 77 1.08 -9.74 -12.35
CA LYS A 77 1.44 -10.95 -13.12
C LYS A 77 2.95 -11.25 -13.14
N ASN A 78 3.78 -10.20 -13.25
CA ASN A 78 5.23 -10.35 -13.38
C ASN A 78 6.04 -9.68 -12.24
N PHE A 79 5.42 -8.83 -11.43
CA PHE A 79 6.14 -7.98 -10.48
C PHE A 79 5.29 -7.70 -9.23
N VAL A 80 5.94 -7.28 -8.15
CA VAL A 80 5.24 -6.68 -6.99
C VAL A 80 5.21 -5.17 -7.21
N ALA A 81 4.03 -4.59 -7.15
CA ALA A 81 3.82 -3.15 -7.28
C ALA A 81 3.72 -2.51 -5.89
N LEU A 82 4.43 -1.40 -5.69
CA LEU A 82 4.28 -0.50 -4.56
C LEU A 82 3.73 0.83 -5.06
N TYR A 83 2.49 1.14 -4.68
CA TYR A 83 1.88 2.44 -4.95
C TYR A 83 2.05 3.31 -3.72
N HIS A 84 2.79 4.42 -3.82
CA HIS A 84 3.03 5.32 -2.69
C HIS A 84 2.60 6.73 -3.03
N MET A 85 1.44 7.17 -2.53
CA MET A 85 0.86 8.48 -2.87
C MET A 85 1.64 9.65 -2.27
N GLY A 86 2.31 9.44 -1.13
CA GLY A 86 3.16 10.46 -0.52
C GLY A 86 4.50 10.71 -1.23
N ILE A 87 5.02 9.77 -2.03
CA ILE A 87 6.41 9.86 -2.50
C ILE A 87 6.59 10.99 -3.52
N TYR A 88 5.63 11.15 -4.42
CA TYR A 88 5.66 12.20 -5.44
C TYR A 88 5.21 13.56 -4.91
N ALA A 89 4.58 13.61 -3.72
CA ALA A 89 4.16 14.86 -3.09
C ALA A 89 5.33 15.65 -2.50
N ASN A 90 6.49 15.00 -2.29
CA ASN A 90 7.73 15.64 -1.87
C ASN A 90 8.81 15.42 -2.92
N LYS A 91 9.20 16.50 -3.62
CA LYS A 91 10.17 16.43 -4.72
C LYS A 91 11.54 15.90 -4.28
N GLU A 92 12.03 16.31 -3.12
CA GLU A 92 13.35 15.89 -2.62
C GLU A 92 13.36 14.38 -2.31
N LEU A 93 12.29 13.89 -1.68
CA LEU A 93 12.11 12.47 -1.41
C LEU A 93 12.02 11.65 -2.71
N TYR A 94 11.23 12.13 -3.68
CA TYR A 94 11.09 11.50 -4.99
C TYR A 94 12.44 11.41 -5.71
N ASP A 95 13.18 12.51 -5.80
CA ASP A 95 14.47 12.58 -6.49
C ASP A 95 15.50 11.65 -5.84
N TRP A 96 15.54 11.61 -4.51
CA TRP A 96 16.37 10.66 -3.77
C TRP A 96 16.01 9.21 -4.09
N PHE A 97 14.72 8.87 -4.07
CA PHE A 97 14.26 7.50 -4.30
C PHE A 97 14.61 7.02 -5.70
N VAL A 98 14.32 7.82 -6.73
CA VAL A 98 14.62 7.48 -8.13
C VAL A 98 16.13 7.31 -8.35
N LYS A 99 16.97 8.11 -7.68
CA LYS A 99 18.42 7.98 -7.74
C LYS A 99 18.93 6.74 -7.00
N ALA A 100 18.31 6.38 -5.87
CA ALA A 100 18.74 5.29 -5.03
C ALA A 100 18.32 3.92 -5.58
N TYR A 101 17.11 3.81 -6.14
CA TYR A 101 16.48 2.55 -6.55
C TYR A 101 17.31 1.68 -7.52
N PRO A 102 17.98 2.22 -8.56
CA PRO A 102 18.78 1.42 -9.49
C PRO A 102 20.01 0.75 -8.86
N ASN A 103 20.46 1.18 -7.67
CA ASN A 103 21.63 0.58 -7.00
C ASN A 103 21.31 -0.75 -6.31
N TYR A 104 20.04 -1.17 -6.34
CA TYR A 104 19.55 -2.38 -5.68
C TYR A 104 18.92 -3.39 -6.67
N VAL A 105 19.17 -3.19 -7.99
CA VAL A 105 18.76 -4.10 -9.07
C VAL A 105 19.95 -4.94 -9.54
#